data_AF-A0A4Q1REG2-F1
#
_entry.id   AF-A0A4Q1REG2-F1
#
_cell.length_a   1.000
_cell.length_b   1.000
_cell.length_c   1.000
_cell.angle_alpha   90.00
_cell.angle_beta   90.00
_cell.angle_gamma   90.00
#
_symmetry.space_group_name_H-M   'P 1'
#
loop_
_entity.id
_entity.type
_entity.pdbx_description
1 polymer ?
#
loop_
_entity_poly.entity_id
_entity_poly.type
_entity_poly.pdbx_seq_one_letter_code
_entity_poly.pdbx_strand_id
1 'polypeptide(L)'
;MAELEQDKISEEDVKKLENNNVVDPIISPEEEYNKALKRRKRISVWGLVLLIATEITITGGLGERINADHLQNRVVREHEMRSSGQIQLTKGLYEGETDFGYFSGKGQFSFNTGAEYTGNWKQNQLDGKGTLRVPNEGTYEGKFTSSKKSGKGIFTWDDGAVYEGEWKNDKMCGQGVYTTPEGINFSGTFKDNSFDDGKCTFENDTGSYSLTYKSGVIEKASIEYSDGSKYVGECDAKELNGTGKLTFVSGDIYEGNFQNGCRNGQGVYTWASGDKYDGEWETDQMEGSGTYTYSNGGYASGTFDKNTFVNGSYHIENDFGNYTFTITDGEPTDVEMSLANGTTYSGAMSDGKLSGQAQIKYSNEDQYNGNVSNGQKSGQGTYTWTSGASYEGNWSEDKMNGDGTYFYPSDEKGYKLTGSFKNGKPNGECQYYTDSSTHYQTDWANGKCVKIYE
;
A
#
# COMPACT_ATOMS: atom_id res chain seq x y z
N MET A 1 42.82 40.33 26.36
CA MET A 1 43.17 39.05 27.02
C MET A 1 42.40 38.78 28.31
N ALA A 2 41.48 39.65 28.72
CA ALA A 2 40.38 39.33 29.64
C ALA A 2 39.08 39.76 28.92
N GLU A 3 38.00 38.99 29.10
CA GLU A 3 36.70 39.03 28.37
C GLU A 3 36.67 38.28 27.03
N LEU A 4 36.64 36.94 27.06
CA LEU A 4 36.15 36.11 25.95
C LEU A 4 35.69 34.74 26.49
N GLU A 5 34.57 34.71 27.22
CA GLU A 5 33.77 33.49 27.44
C GLU A 5 32.32 33.91 27.73
N GLN A 6 31.58 34.36 26.70
CA GLN A 6 30.14 34.61 26.88
C GLN A 6 29.21 33.80 25.96
N ASP A 7 29.73 33.14 24.92
CA ASP A 7 28.92 32.31 24.03
C ASP A 7 29.47 30.88 23.92
N LYS A 8 29.68 30.20 25.06
CA LYS A 8 29.76 28.74 25.05
C LYS A 8 28.35 28.21 24.78
N ILE A 9 28.22 27.20 23.92
CA ILE A 9 27.13 26.22 24.07
C ILE A 9 27.17 25.85 25.55
N SER A 10 26.12 26.20 26.31
CA SER A 10 26.20 26.04 27.75
C SER A 10 26.39 24.55 28.05
N GLU A 11 27.08 24.21 29.14
CA GLU A 11 27.13 22.81 29.58
C GLU A 11 25.72 22.22 29.77
N GLU A 12 24.70 23.07 29.96
CA GLU A 12 23.28 22.70 29.92
C GLU A 12 22.76 22.37 28.51
N ASP A 13 23.20 23.05 27.47
CA ASP A 13 22.85 22.76 26.07
C ASP A 13 23.51 21.45 25.61
N VAL A 14 24.79 21.23 25.95
CA VAL A 14 25.48 19.94 25.70
C VAL A 14 24.82 18.80 26.48
N LYS A 15 24.50 18.99 27.77
CA LYS A 15 23.80 17.96 28.58
C LYS A 15 22.37 17.69 28.14
N LYS A 16 21.64 18.67 27.60
CA LYS A 16 20.30 18.46 27.03
C LYS A 16 20.37 17.73 25.69
N LEU A 17 21.41 17.98 24.89
CA LEU A 17 21.72 17.20 23.68
C LEU A 17 22.09 15.75 24.03
N GLU A 18 22.87 15.53 25.09
CA GLU A 18 23.22 14.19 25.61
C GLU A 18 22.04 13.47 26.28
N ASN A 19 21.07 14.19 26.87
CA ASN A 19 19.86 13.59 27.46
C ASN A 19 18.73 13.35 26.46
N ASN A 20 18.81 13.92 25.26
CA ASN A 20 17.98 13.54 24.12
C ASN A 20 18.52 12.29 23.40
N ASN A 21 19.40 11.51 24.05
CA ASN A 21 19.80 10.13 23.70
C ASN A 21 18.66 9.09 23.72
N VAL A 22 17.44 9.53 23.51
CA VAL A 22 16.36 8.66 23.08
C VAL A 22 16.12 9.00 21.61
N VAL A 23 17.07 8.63 20.76
CA VAL A 23 16.63 8.06 19.48
C VAL A 23 15.83 6.85 19.91
N ASP A 24 14.51 7.00 19.97
CA ASP A 24 13.63 5.87 20.21
C ASP A 24 14.11 4.77 19.26
N PRO A 25 14.38 3.55 19.76
CA PRO A 25 14.88 2.48 18.92
C PRO A 25 14.01 2.43 17.68
N ILE A 26 14.63 2.68 16.51
CA ILE A 26 13.96 2.67 15.22
C ILE A 26 13.15 1.37 15.19
N ILE A 27 11.84 1.54 15.28
CA ILE A 27 10.93 0.50 15.75
C ILE A 27 11.06 -0.68 14.79
N SER A 28 11.49 -1.83 15.33
CA SER A 28 11.38 -3.12 14.66
C SER A 28 9.91 -3.50 14.59
N PRO A 29 9.28 -3.62 13.41
CA PRO A 29 7.86 -3.97 13.26
C PRO A 29 7.57 -5.45 13.51
N GLU A 30 8.43 -6.12 14.28
CA GLU A 30 8.39 -7.55 14.55
C GLU A 30 7.09 -7.98 15.24
N GLU A 31 6.46 -7.10 16.04
CA GLU A 31 5.12 -7.36 16.61
C GLU A 31 3.99 -7.30 15.57
N GLU A 32 4.10 -6.44 14.56
CA GLU A 32 3.11 -6.30 13.48
C GLU A 32 3.26 -7.40 12.43
N TYR A 33 4.50 -7.78 12.10
CA TYR A 33 4.84 -8.97 11.32
C TYR A 33 4.28 -10.26 11.94
N ASN A 34 4.40 -10.42 13.27
CA ASN A 34 3.86 -11.57 13.99
C ASN A 34 2.32 -11.55 14.08
N LYS A 35 1.67 -10.38 14.08
CA LYS A 35 0.21 -10.24 13.95
C LYS A 35 -0.26 -10.55 12.52
N ALA A 36 0.46 -10.10 11.50
CA ALA A 36 0.19 -10.41 10.10
C ALA A 36 0.34 -11.91 9.81
N LEU A 37 1.37 -12.57 10.33
CA LEU A 37 1.56 -14.04 10.24
C LEU A 37 0.43 -14.84 10.92
N LYS A 38 -0.08 -14.37 12.06
CA LYS A 38 -1.24 -14.99 12.72
C LYS A 38 -2.55 -14.81 11.93
N ARG A 39 -2.72 -13.68 11.23
CA ARG A 39 -3.82 -13.44 10.29
C ARG A 39 -3.71 -14.30 9.02
N ARG A 40 -2.48 -14.57 8.56
CA ARG A 40 -2.17 -15.33 7.32
C ARG A 40 -2.43 -16.83 7.38
N LYS A 41 -2.52 -17.47 8.56
CA LYS A 41 -2.88 -18.91 8.64
C LYS A 41 -4.32 -19.24 8.20
N ARG A 42 -5.09 -18.27 7.70
CA ARG A 42 -6.40 -18.46 7.05
C ARG A 42 -6.47 -18.02 5.59
N ILE A 43 -5.39 -17.47 5.00
CA ILE A 43 -5.42 -16.87 3.65
C ILE A 43 -4.86 -17.86 2.60
N SER A 44 -5.34 -19.09 2.59
CA SER A 44 -5.08 -20.03 1.49
C SER A 44 -6.34 -20.82 1.15
N VAL A 45 -7.39 -20.12 0.72
CA VAL A 45 -8.57 -20.76 0.11
C VAL A 45 -9.00 -19.94 -1.10
N TRP A 46 -8.10 -19.77 -2.06
CA TRP A 46 -8.45 -19.25 -3.38
C TRP A 46 -8.46 -20.40 -4.38
N GLY A 47 -9.60 -21.09 -4.40
CA GLY A 47 -9.99 -22.03 -5.42
C GLY A 47 -11.26 -21.54 -6.13
N LEU A 48 -11.29 -20.26 -6.53
CA LEU A 48 -12.39 -19.69 -7.32
C LEU A 48 -12.01 -19.67 -8.81
N VAL A 49 -11.75 -20.86 -9.35
CA VAL A 49 -11.89 -21.08 -10.79
C VAL A 49 -13.38 -21.29 -11.02
N LEU A 50 -14.09 -20.28 -11.53
CA LEU A 50 -15.36 -20.53 -12.18
C LEU A 50 -15.03 -21.24 -13.51
N LEU A 51 -14.91 -22.57 -13.42
CA LEU A 51 -15.23 -23.45 -14.53
C LEU A 51 -16.73 -23.24 -14.73
N ILE A 52 -17.12 -22.30 -15.59
CA ILE A 52 -18.45 -22.37 -16.19
C ILE A 52 -18.44 -23.75 -16.85
N ALA A 53 -19.18 -24.69 -16.28
CA ALA A 53 -19.25 -26.05 -16.77
C ALA A 53 -19.56 -25.99 -18.27
N THR A 54 -18.53 -26.19 -19.08
CA THR A 54 -18.69 -26.64 -20.45
C THR A 54 -19.22 -28.06 -20.33
N GLU A 55 -20.55 -28.19 -20.27
CA GLU A 55 -21.38 -29.40 -20.39
C GLU A 55 -22.64 -29.19 -19.53
N ILE A 56 -23.87 -29.35 -19.98
CA ILE A 56 -24.48 -30.07 -21.09
C ILE A 56 -25.75 -29.28 -21.45
N THR A 57 -26.06 -29.11 -22.75
CA THR A 57 -27.40 -28.71 -23.16
C THR A 57 -28.08 -29.89 -23.84
N ILE A 58 -28.94 -30.61 -23.10
CA ILE A 58 -29.94 -31.51 -23.70
C ILE A 58 -31.20 -30.70 -24.12
N THR A 59 -31.08 -29.41 -24.44
CA THR A 59 -32.19 -28.70 -25.12
C THR A 59 -32.12 -28.82 -26.64
N GLY A 60 -31.05 -29.43 -27.18
CA GLY A 60 -30.85 -29.61 -28.62
C GLY A 60 -31.95 -30.41 -29.36
N GLY A 61 -32.88 -31.05 -28.65
CA GLY A 61 -33.98 -31.83 -29.24
C GLY A 61 -35.40 -31.36 -28.93
N LEU A 62 -35.60 -30.42 -28.00
CA LEU A 62 -36.94 -29.94 -27.60
C LEU A 62 -37.41 -28.71 -28.41
N GLY A 63 -36.47 -28.00 -29.04
CA GLY A 63 -36.74 -26.79 -29.83
C GLY A 63 -37.18 -27.06 -31.28
N GLU A 64 -37.29 -28.32 -31.70
CA GLU A 64 -37.88 -28.63 -32.99
C GLU A 64 -39.38 -28.34 -32.96
N ARG A 65 -39.92 -27.89 -34.10
CA ARG A 65 -41.38 -27.91 -34.31
C ARG A 65 -41.86 -29.30 -33.90
N ILE A 66 -42.90 -29.40 -33.09
CA ILE A 66 -43.57 -30.69 -32.85
C ILE A 66 -44.30 -31.02 -34.16
N ASN A 67 -43.50 -31.38 -35.16
CA ASN A 67 -43.89 -31.72 -36.50
C ASN A 67 -44.14 -33.22 -36.52
N ALA A 68 -45.28 -33.52 -37.11
CA ALA A 68 -45.91 -34.82 -37.16
C ALA A 68 -45.22 -35.71 -38.19
N ASP A 69 -43.99 -36.15 -37.90
CA ASP A 69 -43.27 -37.07 -38.80
C ASP A 69 -43.94 -38.44 -38.91
N HIS A 70 -44.97 -38.71 -38.10
CA HIS A 70 -46.00 -39.67 -38.45
C HIS A 70 -47.39 -39.05 -38.28
N LEU A 71 -47.97 -38.59 -39.39
CA LEU A 71 -49.35 -38.15 -39.50
C LEU A 71 -50.30 -39.26 -39.03
N GLN A 72 -50.77 -39.19 -37.79
CA GLN A 72 -52.23 -39.26 -37.63
C GLN A 72 -52.81 -38.11 -38.44
N ASN A 73 -53.71 -38.42 -39.39
CA ASN A 73 -54.35 -37.44 -40.26
C ASN A 73 -54.89 -36.26 -39.44
N ARG A 74 -54.81 -35.03 -39.97
CA ARG A 74 -55.37 -33.81 -39.33
C ARG A 74 -56.81 -34.01 -38.82
N VAL A 75 -57.59 -34.78 -39.58
CA VAL A 75 -58.98 -35.16 -39.27
C VAL A 75 -59.08 -36.06 -38.03
N VAL A 76 -58.12 -36.96 -37.83
CA VAL A 76 -58.06 -37.85 -36.66
C VAL A 76 -57.77 -37.04 -35.40
N ARG A 77 -56.84 -36.08 -35.45
CA ARG A 77 -56.56 -35.19 -34.31
C ARG A 77 -57.75 -34.29 -33.95
N GLU A 78 -58.46 -33.74 -34.95
CA GLU A 78 -59.69 -32.99 -34.68
C GLU A 78 -60.78 -33.88 -34.06
N HIS A 79 -60.90 -35.13 -34.51
CA HIS A 79 -61.86 -36.07 -33.96
C HIS A 79 -61.48 -36.50 -32.53
N GLU A 80 -60.20 -36.79 -32.27
CA GLU A 80 -59.66 -37.10 -30.94
C GLU A 80 -59.90 -35.90 -30.00
N MET A 81 -59.52 -34.68 -30.37
CA MET A 81 -59.79 -33.49 -29.55
C MET A 81 -61.27 -33.29 -29.24
N ARG A 82 -62.13 -33.44 -30.24
CA ARG A 82 -63.58 -33.28 -30.03
C ARG A 82 -64.20 -34.40 -29.19
N SER A 83 -63.56 -35.55 -29.08
CA SER A 83 -64.09 -36.72 -28.37
C SER A 83 -63.49 -36.93 -26.98
N SER A 84 -62.21 -36.63 -26.77
CA SER A 84 -61.50 -36.85 -25.50
C SER A 84 -60.98 -35.55 -24.85
N GLY A 85 -60.87 -34.45 -25.60
CA GLY A 85 -60.18 -33.24 -25.14
C GLY A 85 -58.65 -33.37 -25.13
N GLN A 86 -58.10 -34.46 -25.67
CA GLN A 86 -56.67 -34.79 -25.63
C GLN A 86 -56.19 -35.32 -26.99
N ILE A 87 -54.92 -35.08 -27.34
CA ILE A 87 -54.25 -35.65 -28.53
C ILE A 87 -53.04 -36.47 -28.09
N GLN A 88 -53.07 -37.76 -28.37
CA GLN A 88 -51.92 -38.64 -28.15
C GLN A 88 -50.97 -38.59 -29.36
N LEU A 89 -49.74 -38.12 -29.15
CA LEU A 89 -48.68 -38.16 -30.14
C LEU A 89 -47.60 -39.18 -29.78
N THR A 90 -46.73 -39.50 -30.74
CA THR A 90 -45.53 -40.32 -30.54
C THR A 90 -44.53 -39.70 -29.56
N LYS A 91 -44.53 -38.37 -29.44
CA LYS A 91 -43.64 -37.62 -28.54
C LYS A 91 -44.26 -37.38 -27.15
N GLY A 92 -45.56 -37.59 -26.96
CA GLY A 92 -46.24 -37.30 -25.69
C GLY A 92 -47.75 -37.07 -25.84
N LEU A 93 -48.39 -36.63 -24.77
CA LEU A 93 -49.82 -36.32 -24.69
C LEU A 93 -50.01 -34.79 -24.66
N TYR A 94 -50.93 -34.27 -25.48
CA TYR A 94 -51.33 -32.87 -25.48
C TYR A 94 -52.77 -32.71 -24.99
N GLU A 95 -53.00 -31.74 -24.11
CA GLU A 95 -54.33 -31.34 -23.63
C GLU A 95 -54.48 -29.82 -23.76
N GLY A 96 -55.51 -29.34 -24.45
CA GLY A 96 -55.70 -27.90 -24.58
C GLY A 96 -56.42 -27.45 -25.85
N GLU A 97 -56.30 -26.15 -26.12
CA GLU A 97 -56.92 -25.51 -27.26
C GLU A 97 -56.27 -25.93 -28.60
N THR A 98 -57.08 -26.02 -29.65
CA THR A 98 -56.58 -26.29 -31.00
C THR A 98 -57.23 -25.37 -32.01
N ASP A 99 -56.50 -25.08 -33.08
CA ASP A 99 -56.99 -24.35 -34.25
C ASP A 99 -56.70 -25.17 -35.50
N PHE A 100 -57.76 -25.67 -36.17
CA PHE A 100 -57.68 -26.57 -37.33
C PHE A 100 -56.72 -27.77 -37.17
N GLY A 101 -56.73 -28.40 -35.98
CA GLY A 101 -55.90 -29.56 -35.67
C GLY A 101 -54.41 -29.24 -35.41
N TYR A 102 -54.08 -27.95 -35.24
CA TYR A 102 -52.81 -27.47 -34.69
C TYR A 102 -52.97 -27.06 -33.23
N PHE A 103 -51.96 -27.30 -32.40
CA PHE A 103 -51.91 -26.77 -31.03
C PHE A 103 -51.83 -25.24 -31.09
N SER A 104 -52.77 -24.59 -30.41
CA SER A 104 -52.95 -23.13 -30.45
C SER A 104 -53.61 -22.68 -29.15
N GLY A 105 -53.34 -21.45 -28.69
CA GLY A 105 -53.96 -20.96 -27.46
C GLY A 105 -53.35 -21.61 -26.21
N LYS A 106 -54.12 -21.87 -25.15
CA LYS A 106 -53.56 -22.47 -23.92
C LYS A 106 -53.60 -24.00 -23.95
N GLY A 107 -52.54 -24.63 -23.48
CA GLY A 107 -52.50 -26.09 -23.33
C GLY A 107 -51.29 -26.62 -22.57
N GLN A 108 -51.37 -27.90 -22.22
CA GLN A 108 -50.36 -28.69 -21.55
C GLN A 108 -49.85 -29.80 -22.48
N PHE A 109 -48.55 -30.07 -22.45
CA PHE A 109 -47.94 -31.20 -23.15
C PHE A 109 -47.04 -31.98 -22.20
N SER A 110 -47.36 -33.26 -22.02
CA SER A 110 -46.55 -34.20 -21.24
C SER A 110 -45.74 -35.07 -22.20
N PHE A 111 -44.43 -34.81 -22.26
CA PHE A 111 -43.51 -35.51 -23.14
C PHE A 111 -43.21 -36.91 -22.61
N ASN A 112 -42.96 -37.88 -23.50
CA ASN A 112 -42.52 -39.22 -23.12
C ASN A 112 -41.15 -39.23 -22.41
N THR A 113 -40.38 -38.15 -22.53
CA THR A 113 -39.15 -37.92 -21.78
C THR A 113 -39.38 -37.58 -20.30
N GLY A 114 -40.64 -37.36 -19.91
CA GLY A 114 -41.02 -36.84 -18.59
C GLY A 114 -41.01 -35.31 -18.50
N ALA A 115 -40.62 -34.59 -19.55
CA ALA A 115 -40.77 -33.14 -19.60
C ALA A 115 -42.25 -32.75 -19.64
N GLU A 116 -42.58 -31.59 -19.09
CA GLU A 116 -43.94 -31.06 -19.07
C GLU A 116 -43.92 -29.59 -19.45
N TYR A 117 -44.74 -29.22 -20.42
CA TYR A 117 -44.98 -27.82 -20.77
C TYR A 117 -46.41 -27.44 -20.44
N THR A 118 -46.63 -26.29 -19.82
CA THR A 118 -47.95 -25.66 -19.67
C THR A 118 -47.85 -24.20 -20.10
N GLY A 119 -48.63 -23.79 -21.11
CA GLY A 119 -48.57 -22.41 -21.56
C GLY A 119 -49.27 -22.15 -22.89
N ASN A 120 -48.84 -21.08 -23.54
CA ASN A 120 -49.37 -20.65 -24.81
C ASN A 120 -48.72 -21.40 -25.99
N TRP A 121 -49.54 -21.75 -26.97
CA TRP A 121 -49.19 -22.48 -28.17
C TRP A 121 -49.55 -21.68 -29.41
N LYS A 122 -48.75 -21.84 -30.47
CA LYS A 122 -49.04 -21.32 -31.80
C LYS A 122 -48.51 -22.28 -32.86
N GLN A 123 -49.41 -22.83 -33.67
CA GLN A 123 -49.05 -23.71 -34.81
C GLN A 123 -48.08 -24.85 -34.42
N ASN A 124 -48.39 -25.58 -33.34
CA ASN A 124 -47.59 -26.67 -32.78
C ASN A 124 -46.23 -26.26 -32.17
N GLN A 125 -46.05 -24.97 -31.88
CA GLN A 125 -44.85 -24.44 -31.22
C GLN A 125 -45.23 -23.81 -29.88
N LEU A 126 -44.30 -23.86 -28.93
CA LEU A 126 -44.40 -23.09 -27.69
C LEU A 126 -44.24 -21.61 -28.07
N ASP A 127 -45.21 -20.75 -27.73
CA ASP A 127 -45.20 -19.35 -28.14
C ASP A 127 -45.96 -18.48 -27.15
N GLY A 128 -45.33 -17.44 -26.61
CA GLY A 128 -45.90 -16.64 -25.53
C GLY A 128 -45.47 -17.14 -24.16
N LYS A 129 -46.25 -16.86 -23.10
CA LYS A 129 -45.87 -17.23 -21.73
C LYS A 129 -46.16 -18.71 -21.47
N GLY A 130 -45.26 -19.38 -20.76
CA GLY A 130 -45.46 -20.75 -20.28
C GLY A 130 -44.39 -21.21 -19.29
N THR A 131 -44.61 -22.40 -18.77
CA THR A 131 -43.74 -23.11 -17.84
C THR A 131 -43.30 -24.42 -18.50
N LEU A 132 -42.01 -24.69 -18.53
CA LEU A 132 -41.42 -25.94 -19.02
C LEU A 132 -40.62 -26.59 -17.89
N ARG A 133 -41.07 -27.74 -17.39
CA ARG A 133 -40.30 -28.61 -16.49
C ARG A 133 -39.56 -29.65 -17.32
N VAL A 134 -38.25 -29.76 -17.12
CA VAL A 134 -37.42 -30.80 -17.73
C VAL A 134 -36.78 -31.61 -16.59
N PRO A 135 -37.07 -32.92 -16.48
CA PRO A 135 -36.47 -33.77 -15.45
C PRO A 135 -34.94 -33.79 -15.50
N ASN A 136 -34.30 -33.63 -14.35
CA ASN A 136 -32.84 -33.60 -14.16
C ASN A 136 -32.15 -32.39 -14.82
N GLU A 137 -32.92 -31.36 -15.18
CA GLU A 137 -32.39 -30.09 -15.70
C GLU A 137 -32.94 -28.93 -14.88
N GLY A 138 -34.27 -28.77 -14.86
CA GLY A 138 -34.90 -27.69 -14.12
C GLY A 138 -36.24 -27.22 -14.69
N THR A 139 -36.68 -26.05 -14.25
CA THR A 139 -37.95 -25.43 -14.63
C THR A 139 -37.71 -24.06 -15.23
N TYR A 140 -38.19 -23.82 -16.43
CA TYR A 140 -38.26 -22.49 -17.03
C TYR A 140 -39.67 -21.91 -16.92
N GLU A 141 -39.79 -20.68 -16.46
CA GLU A 141 -41.02 -19.89 -16.46
C GLU A 141 -40.77 -18.59 -17.21
N GLY A 142 -41.38 -18.42 -18.38
CA GLY A 142 -41.12 -17.22 -19.14
C GLY A 142 -41.75 -17.22 -20.51
N LYS A 143 -41.25 -16.31 -21.36
CA LYS A 143 -41.71 -16.22 -22.75
C LYS A 143 -40.96 -17.23 -23.63
N PHE A 144 -41.69 -17.76 -24.60
CA PHE A 144 -41.21 -18.58 -25.69
C PHE A 144 -41.51 -17.89 -27.02
N THR A 145 -40.62 -18.06 -28.00
CA THR A 145 -40.86 -17.71 -29.40
C THR A 145 -40.41 -18.89 -30.25
N SER A 146 -41.33 -19.46 -31.04
CA SER A 146 -41.02 -20.61 -31.91
C SER A 146 -40.31 -21.75 -31.17
N SER A 147 -40.87 -22.15 -30.03
CA SER A 147 -40.36 -23.22 -29.15
C SER A 147 -39.04 -22.93 -28.43
N LYS A 148 -38.50 -21.72 -28.50
CA LYS A 148 -37.27 -21.33 -27.79
C LYS A 148 -37.53 -20.32 -26.68
N LYS A 149 -36.84 -20.43 -25.55
CA LYS A 149 -36.86 -19.45 -24.46
C LYS A 149 -36.47 -18.07 -25.03
N SER A 150 -37.28 -17.05 -24.76
CA SER A 150 -37.09 -15.70 -25.30
C SER A 150 -37.67 -14.64 -24.37
N GLY A 151 -37.19 -13.39 -24.45
CA GLY A 151 -37.68 -12.30 -23.61
C GLY A 151 -37.38 -12.55 -22.13
N LYS A 152 -38.21 -12.02 -21.22
CA LYS A 152 -37.99 -12.21 -19.78
C LYS A 152 -38.46 -13.59 -19.31
N GLY A 153 -37.66 -14.23 -18.46
CA GLY A 153 -37.99 -15.52 -17.86
C GLY A 153 -37.07 -15.88 -16.70
N ILE A 154 -37.52 -16.84 -15.91
CA ILE A 154 -36.82 -17.41 -14.77
C ILE A 154 -36.51 -18.87 -15.10
N PHE A 155 -35.27 -19.31 -14.90
CA PHE A 155 -34.91 -20.72 -14.92
C PHE A 155 -34.41 -21.13 -13.55
N THR A 156 -35.01 -22.16 -12.96
CA THR A 156 -34.59 -22.78 -11.71
C THR A 156 -34.05 -24.16 -12.02
N TRP A 157 -32.74 -24.36 -11.84
CA TRP A 157 -32.11 -25.67 -12.03
C TRP A 157 -32.47 -26.60 -10.87
N ASP A 158 -32.44 -27.91 -11.13
CA ASP A 158 -32.72 -28.93 -10.10
C ASP A 158 -31.65 -28.95 -8.98
N ASP A 159 -30.46 -28.38 -9.22
CA ASP A 159 -29.41 -28.17 -8.22
C ASP A 159 -29.67 -26.97 -7.29
N GLY A 160 -30.70 -26.16 -7.58
CA GLY A 160 -31.07 -24.97 -6.82
C GLY A 160 -30.55 -23.65 -7.39
N ALA A 161 -29.75 -23.65 -8.46
CA ALA A 161 -29.35 -22.42 -9.13
C ALA A 161 -30.58 -21.74 -9.75
N VAL A 162 -30.54 -20.41 -9.86
CA VAL A 162 -31.64 -19.62 -10.44
C VAL A 162 -31.08 -18.55 -11.37
N TYR A 163 -31.68 -18.39 -12.55
CA TYR A 163 -31.45 -17.25 -13.42
C TYR A 163 -32.76 -16.54 -13.68
N GLU A 164 -32.83 -15.26 -13.33
CA GLU A 164 -33.93 -14.36 -13.69
C GLU A 164 -33.40 -13.29 -14.64
N GLY A 165 -33.85 -13.28 -15.89
CA GLY A 165 -33.32 -12.31 -16.85
C GLY A 165 -33.89 -12.42 -18.25
N GLU A 166 -33.18 -11.83 -19.20
CA GLU A 166 -33.52 -11.89 -20.60
C GLU A 166 -32.98 -13.15 -21.27
N TRP A 167 -33.77 -13.71 -22.18
CA TRP A 167 -33.49 -14.91 -22.93
C TRP A 167 -33.57 -14.62 -24.42
N LYS A 168 -32.69 -15.26 -25.19
CA LYS A 168 -32.74 -15.23 -26.65
C LYS A 168 -32.26 -16.58 -27.20
N ASN A 169 -33.17 -17.27 -27.88
CA ASN A 169 -32.88 -18.55 -28.52
C ASN A 169 -32.26 -19.56 -27.53
N ASP A 170 -32.93 -19.77 -26.39
CA ASP A 170 -32.52 -20.70 -25.32
C ASP A 170 -31.27 -20.29 -24.54
N LYS A 171 -30.72 -19.10 -24.79
CA LYS A 171 -29.56 -18.59 -24.08
C LYS A 171 -29.89 -17.39 -23.19
N MET A 172 -29.28 -17.33 -22.03
CA MET A 172 -29.25 -16.15 -21.17
C MET A 172 -28.57 -15.00 -21.91
N CYS A 173 -29.17 -13.83 -21.87
CA CYS A 173 -28.68 -12.63 -22.53
C CYS A 173 -29.16 -11.37 -21.81
N GLY A 174 -28.70 -10.19 -22.23
CA GLY A 174 -29.23 -8.91 -21.73
C GLY A 174 -29.10 -8.79 -20.21
N GLN A 175 -30.00 -8.05 -19.55
CA GLN A 175 -29.95 -7.90 -18.11
C GLN A 175 -30.50 -9.16 -17.40
N GLY A 176 -29.84 -9.56 -16.32
CA GLY A 176 -30.31 -10.66 -15.47
C GLY A 176 -29.60 -10.75 -14.13
N VAL A 177 -30.09 -11.69 -13.33
CA VAL A 177 -29.53 -12.12 -12.05
C VAL A 177 -29.37 -13.63 -12.08
N TYR A 178 -28.17 -14.12 -11.80
CA TYR A 178 -27.87 -15.53 -11.61
C TYR A 178 -27.45 -15.78 -10.16
N THR A 179 -28.13 -16.68 -9.48
CA THR A 179 -27.84 -17.07 -8.10
C THR A 179 -27.44 -18.54 -8.08
N THR A 180 -26.26 -18.86 -7.54
CA THR A 180 -25.81 -20.25 -7.37
C THR A 180 -26.47 -20.90 -6.15
N PRO A 181 -26.47 -22.23 -6.02
CA PRO A 181 -26.98 -22.93 -4.83
C PRO A 181 -26.29 -22.50 -3.53
N GLU A 182 -25.02 -22.07 -3.63
CA GLU A 182 -24.22 -21.58 -2.51
C GLU A 182 -24.51 -20.11 -2.14
N GLY A 183 -25.43 -19.45 -2.86
CA GLY A 183 -25.84 -18.07 -2.60
C GLY A 183 -24.93 -17.01 -3.22
N ILE A 184 -24.08 -17.37 -4.19
CA ILE A 184 -23.30 -16.40 -4.96
C ILE A 184 -24.23 -15.73 -5.97
N ASN A 185 -24.28 -14.40 -5.97
CA ASN A 185 -25.21 -13.62 -6.78
C ASN A 185 -24.47 -12.79 -7.84
N PHE A 186 -24.75 -13.07 -9.10
CA PHE A 186 -24.28 -12.31 -10.26
C PHE A 186 -25.42 -11.45 -10.79
N SER A 187 -25.27 -10.13 -10.81
CA SER A 187 -26.27 -9.20 -11.32
C SER A 187 -25.64 -8.29 -12.38
N GLY A 188 -26.21 -8.30 -13.58
CA GLY A 188 -25.64 -7.55 -14.71
C GLY A 188 -26.05 -8.08 -16.08
N THR A 189 -25.19 -7.87 -17.06
CA THR A 189 -25.38 -8.30 -18.44
C THR A 189 -24.88 -9.72 -18.67
N PHE A 190 -25.61 -10.46 -19.49
CA PHE A 190 -25.25 -11.79 -19.97
C PHE A 190 -25.16 -11.77 -21.50
N LYS A 191 -24.23 -12.55 -22.04
CA LYS A 191 -24.03 -12.75 -23.47
C LYS A 191 -23.81 -14.24 -23.74
N ASP A 192 -24.77 -14.85 -24.45
CA ASP A 192 -24.71 -16.26 -24.84
C ASP A 192 -24.36 -17.19 -23.65
N ASN A 193 -25.10 -17.05 -22.54
CA ASN A 193 -24.89 -17.78 -21.27
C ASN A 193 -23.67 -17.36 -20.42
N SER A 194 -22.85 -16.41 -20.88
CA SER A 194 -21.70 -15.92 -20.11
C SER A 194 -22.04 -14.59 -19.44
N PHE A 195 -21.64 -14.41 -18.18
CA PHE A 195 -21.71 -13.12 -17.49
C PHE A 195 -20.67 -12.15 -18.08
N ASP A 196 -21.06 -10.89 -18.30
CA ASP A 196 -20.24 -9.92 -19.05
C ASP A 196 -19.91 -8.67 -18.21
N ASP A 197 -20.87 -7.78 -17.98
CA ASP A 197 -20.69 -6.59 -17.14
C ASP A 197 -21.61 -6.66 -15.92
N GLY A 198 -21.11 -6.30 -14.73
CA GLY A 198 -21.98 -6.21 -13.56
C GLY A 198 -21.25 -6.46 -12.25
N LYS A 199 -21.98 -7.03 -11.29
CA LYS A 199 -21.44 -7.35 -9.96
C LYS A 199 -21.67 -8.81 -9.59
N CYS A 200 -20.66 -9.42 -8.98
CA CYS A 200 -20.78 -10.69 -8.27
C CYS A 200 -20.66 -10.42 -6.77
N THR A 201 -21.61 -10.92 -5.98
CA THR A 201 -21.64 -10.73 -4.52
C THR A 201 -21.80 -12.05 -3.80
N PHE A 202 -21.06 -12.22 -2.70
CA PHE A 202 -21.13 -13.40 -1.85
C PHE A 202 -20.59 -13.07 -0.45
N GLU A 203 -20.94 -13.92 0.52
CA GLU A 203 -20.49 -13.82 1.90
C GLU A 203 -19.94 -15.16 2.37
N ASN A 204 -18.93 -15.12 3.23
CA ASN A 204 -18.34 -16.29 3.87
C ASN A 204 -17.78 -15.91 5.25
N ASP A 205 -17.11 -16.86 5.91
CA ASP A 205 -16.51 -16.65 7.24
C ASP A 205 -15.48 -15.51 7.31
N THR A 206 -14.92 -15.10 6.18
CA THR A 206 -13.90 -14.03 6.11
C THR A 206 -14.48 -12.66 5.80
N GLY A 207 -15.73 -12.55 5.32
CA GLY A 207 -16.37 -11.27 5.08
C GLY A 207 -17.44 -11.27 3.98
N SER A 208 -17.83 -10.06 3.57
CA SER A 208 -18.74 -9.79 2.46
C SER A 208 -17.95 -9.25 1.26
N TYR A 209 -18.23 -9.79 0.08
CA TYR A 209 -17.47 -9.55 -1.15
C TYR A 209 -18.37 -9.02 -2.25
N SER A 210 -17.88 -8.01 -2.98
CA SER A 210 -18.51 -7.48 -4.18
C SER A 210 -17.46 -7.27 -5.27
N LEU A 211 -17.44 -8.16 -6.27
CA LEU A 211 -16.57 -8.09 -7.43
C LEU A 211 -17.28 -7.36 -8.58
N THR A 212 -16.59 -6.44 -9.23
CA THR A 212 -17.09 -5.73 -10.42
C THR A 212 -16.50 -6.37 -11.68
N TYR A 213 -17.38 -6.78 -12.59
CA TYR A 213 -17.04 -7.33 -13.89
C TYR A 213 -17.22 -6.30 -14.98
N LYS A 214 -16.31 -6.35 -15.95
CA LYS A 214 -16.37 -5.55 -17.17
C LYS A 214 -15.81 -6.36 -18.33
N SER A 215 -16.60 -6.55 -19.38
CA SER A 215 -16.25 -7.35 -20.56
C SER A 215 -15.83 -8.79 -20.20
N GLY A 216 -16.51 -9.39 -19.23
CA GLY A 216 -16.31 -10.76 -18.78
C GLY A 216 -15.11 -10.97 -17.86
N VAL A 217 -14.35 -9.90 -17.53
CA VAL A 217 -13.21 -9.97 -16.61
C VAL A 217 -13.49 -9.18 -15.33
N ILE A 218 -12.89 -9.61 -14.23
CA ILE A 218 -12.95 -8.89 -12.96
C ILE A 218 -12.05 -7.65 -13.07
N GLU A 219 -12.59 -6.48 -12.75
CA GLU A 219 -11.86 -5.20 -12.76
C GLU A 219 -11.50 -4.75 -11.33
N LYS A 220 -12.42 -4.92 -10.38
CA LYS A 220 -12.28 -4.43 -9.00
C LYS A 220 -13.00 -5.30 -7.98
N ALA A 221 -12.50 -5.30 -6.74
CA ALA A 221 -13.18 -5.82 -5.56
C ALA A 221 -13.53 -4.69 -4.58
N SER A 222 -14.67 -4.86 -3.91
CA SER A 222 -15.04 -4.17 -2.68
C SER A 222 -15.30 -5.24 -1.64
N ILE A 223 -14.50 -5.26 -0.57
CA ILE A 223 -14.53 -6.31 0.46
C ILE A 223 -14.71 -5.65 1.82
N GLU A 224 -15.62 -6.19 2.62
CA GLU A 224 -15.75 -5.90 4.05
C GLU A 224 -15.42 -7.18 4.82
N TYR A 225 -14.24 -7.20 5.45
CA TYR A 225 -13.76 -8.34 6.20
C TYR A 225 -14.53 -8.50 7.52
N SER A 226 -14.58 -9.73 8.05
CA SER A 226 -15.28 -10.03 9.31
C SER A 226 -14.68 -9.35 10.54
N ASP A 227 -13.45 -8.86 10.46
CA ASP A 227 -12.82 -8.03 11.50
C ASP A 227 -13.20 -6.54 11.40
N GLY A 228 -13.97 -6.13 10.37
CA GLY A 228 -14.38 -4.76 10.10
C GLY A 228 -13.45 -3.99 9.15
N SER A 229 -12.31 -4.57 8.76
CA SER A 229 -11.41 -3.98 7.77
C SER A 229 -12.07 -3.95 6.38
N LYS A 230 -11.67 -3.02 5.52
CA LYS A 230 -12.30 -2.78 4.22
C LYS A 230 -11.25 -2.66 3.12
N TYR A 231 -11.47 -3.34 2.01
CA TYR A 231 -10.65 -3.21 0.81
C TYR A 231 -11.47 -2.71 -0.36
N VAL A 232 -10.92 -1.76 -1.12
CA VAL A 232 -11.43 -1.37 -2.44
C VAL A 232 -10.26 -1.21 -3.40
N GLY A 233 -10.27 -1.95 -4.50
CA GLY A 233 -9.17 -1.88 -5.47
C GLY A 233 -9.27 -2.93 -6.57
N GLU A 234 -8.23 -3.00 -7.37
CA GLU A 234 -8.05 -3.98 -8.44
C GLU A 234 -7.81 -5.38 -7.87
N CYS A 235 -8.28 -6.39 -8.60
CA CYS A 235 -8.06 -7.79 -8.24
C CYS A 235 -8.14 -8.64 -9.49
N ASP A 236 -7.61 -9.85 -9.40
CA ASP A 236 -7.90 -10.89 -10.39
C ASP A 236 -8.78 -11.99 -9.79
N ALA A 237 -8.94 -13.10 -10.53
CA ALA A 237 -9.76 -14.23 -10.09
C ALA A 237 -9.21 -14.96 -8.86
N LYS A 238 -7.94 -14.74 -8.50
CA LYS A 238 -7.24 -15.45 -7.43
C LYS A 238 -6.98 -14.58 -6.22
N GLU A 239 -6.71 -13.28 -6.37
CA GLU A 239 -6.31 -12.43 -5.25
C GLU A 239 -6.30 -10.94 -5.59
N LEU A 240 -6.00 -10.13 -4.57
CA LEU A 240 -5.75 -8.70 -4.73
C LEU A 240 -4.47 -8.51 -5.54
N ASN A 241 -4.55 -7.74 -6.62
CA ASN A 241 -3.47 -7.48 -7.55
C ASN A 241 -3.70 -6.11 -8.20
N GLY A 242 -2.64 -5.34 -8.42
CA GLY A 242 -2.74 -3.98 -8.94
C GLY A 242 -2.97 -2.96 -7.82
N THR A 243 -3.65 -1.85 -8.09
CA THR A 243 -3.79 -0.77 -7.11
C THR A 243 -5.00 -0.93 -6.20
N GLY A 244 -4.89 -0.56 -4.93
CA GLY A 244 -6.01 -0.60 -4.01
C GLY A 244 -5.82 0.18 -2.72
N LYS A 245 -6.92 0.29 -1.97
CA LYS A 245 -6.98 0.89 -0.64
C LYS A 245 -7.49 -0.15 0.36
N LEU A 246 -6.70 -0.40 1.40
CA LEU A 246 -7.05 -1.23 2.54
C LEU A 246 -7.15 -0.35 3.78
N THR A 247 -8.35 -0.27 4.37
CA THR A 247 -8.61 0.43 5.64
C THR A 247 -8.76 -0.62 6.73
N PHE A 248 -7.90 -0.59 7.73
CA PHE A 248 -7.93 -1.54 8.84
C PHE A 248 -8.94 -1.09 9.91
N VAL A 249 -9.46 -2.04 10.68
CA VAL A 249 -10.32 -1.74 11.84
C VAL A 249 -9.64 -0.85 12.90
N SER A 250 -8.31 -0.85 12.96
CA SER A 250 -7.51 0.05 13.80
C SER A 250 -7.62 1.52 13.40
N GLY A 251 -8.06 1.80 12.17
CA GLY A 251 -7.99 3.12 11.55
C GLY A 251 -6.75 3.32 10.67
N ASP A 252 -5.81 2.36 10.65
CA ASP A 252 -4.68 2.38 9.73
C ASP A 252 -5.17 2.27 8.28
N ILE A 253 -4.43 2.84 7.34
CA ILE A 253 -4.78 2.86 5.93
C ILE A 253 -3.55 2.52 5.11
N TYR A 254 -3.68 1.60 4.17
CA TYR A 254 -2.73 1.40 3.08
C TYR A 254 -3.38 1.79 1.74
N GLU A 255 -2.69 2.59 0.94
CA GLU A 255 -3.06 2.94 -0.43
C GLU A 255 -1.86 2.70 -1.35
N GLY A 256 -1.94 1.71 -2.23
CA GLY A 256 -0.80 1.36 -3.06
C GLY A 256 -1.01 0.09 -3.88
N ASN A 257 0.12 -0.43 -4.34
CA ASN A 257 0.17 -1.62 -5.18
C ASN A 257 0.06 -2.90 -4.34
N PHE A 258 -0.58 -3.91 -4.92
CA PHE A 258 -0.73 -5.26 -4.40
C PHE A 258 -0.21 -6.26 -5.43
N GLN A 259 0.48 -7.28 -4.94
CA GLN A 259 0.87 -8.45 -5.70
C GLN A 259 0.68 -9.70 -4.85
N ASN A 260 -0.01 -10.70 -5.40
CA ASN A 260 -0.32 -11.95 -4.73
C ASN A 260 -0.97 -11.75 -3.34
N GLY A 261 -1.94 -10.83 -3.26
CA GLY A 261 -2.62 -10.49 -2.01
C GLY A 261 -1.82 -9.68 -1.00
N CYS A 262 -0.53 -9.40 -1.25
CA CYS A 262 0.36 -8.66 -0.36
C CYS A 262 0.62 -7.25 -0.90
N ARG A 263 0.87 -6.27 -0.02
CA ARG A 263 1.42 -4.96 -0.41
C ARG A 263 2.78 -5.18 -1.08
N ASN A 264 2.94 -4.64 -2.27
CA ASN A 264 4.13 -4.83 -3.09
C ASN A 264 4.28 -3.68 -4.09
N GLY A 265 5.48 -3.16 -4.31
CA GLY A 265 5.75 -1.97 -5.12
C GLY A 265 5.47 -0.68 -4.36
N GLN A 266 5.16 0.41 -5.06
CA GLN A 266 4.90 1.71 -4.42
C GLN A 266 3.60 1.72 -3.62
N GLY A 267 3.63 2.30 -2.42
CA GLY A 267 2.45 2.45 -1.57
C GLY A 267 2.65 3.37 -0.37
N VAL A 268 1.54 3.93 0.07
CA VAL A 268 1.45 4.80 1.24
C VAL A 268 0.75 4.06 2.36
N TYR A 269 1.37 3.99 3.54
CA TYR A 269 0.74 3.54 4.76
C TYR A 269 0.59 4.71 5.73
N THR A 270 -0.61 4.92 6.24
CA THR A 270 -0.92 5.93 7.26
C THR A 270 -1.39 5.20 8.50
N TRP A 271 -0.65 5.33 9.59
CA TRP A 271 -1.04 4.77 10.88
C TRP A 271 -2.12 5.65 11.54
N ALA A 272 -2.97 5.04 12.35
CA ALA A 272 -3.97 5.76 13.15
C ALA A 272 -3.34 6.73 14.16
N SER A 273 -2.05 6.54 14.50
CA SER A 273 -1.25 7.49 15.29
C SER A 273 -1.01 8.82 14.57
N GLY A 274 -1.12 8.84 13.24
CA GLY A 274 -0.74 9.97 12.38
C GLY A 274 0.63 9.82 11.72
N ASP A 275 1.39 8.80 12.07
CA ASP A 275 2.63 8.47 11.34
C ASP A 275 2.29 8.04 9.91
N LYS A 276 3.24 8.20 8.98
CA LYS A 276 3.06 7.87 7.57
C LYS A 276 4.33 7.28 6.97
N TYR A 277 4.20 6.26 6.12
CA TYR A 277 5.25 5.77 5.26
C TYR A 277 4.82 5.91 3.80
N ASP A 278 5.71 6.44 2.98
CA ASP A 278 5.52 6.66 1.55
C ASP A 278 6.73 6.09 0.82
N GLY A 279 6.58 4.92 0.20
CA GLY A 279 7.72 4.24 -0.40
C GLY A 279 7.43 2.86 -0.97
N GLU A 280 8.51 2.12 -1.15
CA GLU A 280 8.52 0.78 -1.72
C GLU A 280 8.13 -0.29 -0.69
N TRP A 281 7.37 -1.28 -1.16
CA TRP A 281 6.91 -2.42 -0.39
C TRP A 281 7.32 -3.73 -1.06
N GLU A 282 7.70 -4.72 -0.27
CA GLU A 282 7.87 -6.09 -0.73
C GLU A 282 7.23 -7.05 0.27
N THR A 283 6.25 -7.83 -0.17
CA THR A 283 5.60 -8.89 0.62
C THR A 283 5.09 -8.40 1.99
N ASP A 284 4.41 -7.25 1.99
CA ASP A 284 3.92 -6.52 3.18
C ASP A 284 4.98 -5.88 4.08
N GLN A 285 6.22 -5.75 3.63
CA GLN A 285 7.29 -5.07 4.35
C GLN A 285 7.69 -3.78 3.63
N MET A 286 8.02 -2.72 4.38
CA MET A 286 8.70 -1.56 3.81
C MET A 286 10.10 -2.00 3.37
N GLU A 287 10.42 -1.82 2.10
CA GLU A 287 11.64 -2.36 1.47
C GLU A 287 12.09 -1.40 0.38
N GLY A 288 13.38 -1.13 0.24
CA GLY A 288 13.88 -0.21 -0.78
C GLY A 288 13.66 1.26 -0.39
N SER A 289 13.40 2.12 -1.37
CA SER A 289 13.37 3.58 -1.13
C SER A 289 12.05 4.05 -0.53
N GLY A 290 12.09 4.92 0.49
CA GLY A 290 10.88 5.51 1.06
C GLY A 290 11.14 6.67 2.02
N THR A 291 10.04 7.29 2.46
CA THR A 291 10.02 8.33 3.49
C THR A 291 9.06 7.93 4.60
N TYR A 292 9.56 7.84 5.84
CA TYR A 292 8.76 7.70 7.04
C TYR A 292 8.60 9.05 7.71
N THR A 293 7.39 9.55 7.87
CA THR A 293 7.04 10.79 8.56
C THR A 293 6.39 10.45 9.90
N TYR A 294 6.97 10.95 10.97
CA TYR A 294 6.43 10.83 12.32
C TYR A 294 5.32 11.88 12.53
N SER A 295 4.35 11.56 13.38
CA SER A 295 3.25 12.45 13.78
C SER A 295 3.71 13.78 14.40
N ASN A 296 4.94 13.83 14.92
CA ASN A 296 5.58 15.06 15.42
C ASN A 296 6.20 15.95 14.32
N GLY A 297 6.16 15.54 13.05
CA GLY A 297 6.69 16.27 11.90
C GLY A 297 8.12 15.89 11.49
N GLY A 298 8.86 15.15 12.32
CA GLY A 298 10.14 14.59 11.92
C GLY A 298 9.97 13.56 10.79
N TYR A 299 11.01 13.35 9.98
CA TYR A 299 10.95 12.36 8.90
C TYR A 299 12.30 11.73 8.58
N ALA A 300 12.29 10.44 8.26
CA ALA A 300 13.42 9.69 7.73
C ALA A 300 13.19 9.43 6.24
N SER A 301 14.18 9.73 5.39
CA SER A 301 14.12 9.51 3.94
C SER A 301 15.34 8.74 3.47
N GLY A 302 15.12 7.63 2.76
CA GLY A 302 16.20 6.77 2.29
C GLY A 302 15.75 5.31 2.12
N THR A 303 16.65 4.38 2.40
CA THR A 303 16.49 2.95 2.17
C THR A 303 16.00 2.21 3.43
N PHE A 304 15.03 1.33 3.24
CA PHE A 304 14.50 0.40 4.23
C PHE A 304 14.85 -1.05 3.84
N ASP A 305 15.25 -1.87 4.80
CA ASP A 305 15.41 -3.33 4.66
C ASP A 305 14.48 -4.01 5.69
N LYS A 306 13.47 -4.73 5.21
CA LYS A 306 12.49 -5.46 6.03
C LYS A 306 11.91 -4.63 7.16
N ASN A 307 11.44 -3.45 6.79
CA ASN A 307 10.88 -2.44 7.67
C ASN A 307 11.86 -1.67 8.57
N THR A 308 13.16 -1.88 8.43
CA THR A 308 14.18 -1.16 9.19
C THR A 308 14.80 -0.08 8.32
N PHE A 309 14.84 1.16 8.80
CA PHE A 309 15.57 2.23 8.11
C PHE A 309 17.08 2.00 8.23
N VAL A 310 17.78 1.85 7.10
CA VAL A 310 19.20 1.46 7.10
C VAL A 310 20.12 2.56 6.56
N ASN A 311 19.69 3.34 5.58
CA ASN A 311 20.55 4.34 4.94
C ASN A 311 19.73 5.56 4.54
N GLY A 312 20.24 6.77 4.76
CA GLY A 312 19.57 7.99 4.30
C GLY A 312 19.74 9.15 5.28
N SER A 313 18.72 10.01 5.37
CA SER A 313 18.71 11.13 6.30
C SER A 313 17.50 11.10 7.23
N TYR A 314 17.71 11.52 8.48
CA TYR A 314 16.64 11.79 9.44
C TYR A 314 16.61 13.27 9.77
N HIS A 315 15.45 13.90 9.61
CA HIS A 315 15.21 15.32 9.82
C HIS A 315 14.24 15.52 10.99
N ILE A 316 14.56 16.47 11.87
CA ILE A 316 13.70 16.86 12.98
C ILE A 316 13.88 18.35 13.28
N GLU A 317 12.77 19.03 13.55
CA GLU A 317 12.73 20.42 14.00
C GLU A 317 12.10 20.49 15.39
N ASN A 318 12.70 21.29 16.27
CA ASN A 318 12.16 21.57 17.60
C ASN A 318 12.55 23.00 18.04
N ASP A 319 12.15 23.40 19.24
CA ASP A 319 12.42 24.73 19.79
C ASP A 319 13.92 25.10 19.86
N PHE A 320 14.83 24.13 19.83
CA PHE A 320 16.27 24.34 19.87
C PHE A 320 16.90 24.54 18.49
N GLY A 321 16.25 24.06 17.42
CA GLY A 321 16.74 24.20 16.07
C GLY A 321 16.30 23.10 15.11
N ASN A 322 17.00 23.06 13.98
CA ASN A 322 16.81 22.09 12.91
C ASN A 322 18.00 21.13 12.87
N TYR A 323 17.71 19.83 12.76
CA TYR A 323 18.71 18.77 12.78
C TYR A 323 18.50 17.84 11.59
N THR A 324 19.58 17.52 10.89
CA THR A 324 19.62 16.52 9.83
C THR A 324 20.74 15.54 10.14
N PHE A 325 20.38 14.29 10.42
CA PHE A 325 21.32 13.21 10.67
C PHE A 325 21.51 12.39 9.40
N THR A 326 22.75 12.07 9.05
CA THR A 326 23.07 11.07 8.03
C THR A 326 23.13 9.71 8.70
N ILE A 327 22.34 8.76 8.21
CA ILE A 327 22.29 7.38 8.70
C ILE A 327 22.98 6.47 7.68
N THR A 328 23.92 5.66 8.14
CA THR A 328 24.62 4.64 7.35
C THR A 328 24.58 3.32 8.11
N ASP A 329 24.10 2.25 7.45
CA ASP A 329 23.93 0.92 8.04
C ASP A 329 23.20 0.91 9.40
N GLY A 330 22.17 1.76 9.52
CA GLY A 330 21.31 1.89 10.70
C GLY A 330 21.86 2.82 11.79
N GLU A 331 23.06 3.36 11.64
CA GLU A 331 23.73 4.19 12.65
C GLU A 331 23.93 5.63 12.15
N PRO A 332 23.78 6.65 13.02
CA PRO A 332 24.08 8.03 12.67
C PRO A 332 25.60 8.26 12.53
N THR A 333 26.05 8.66 11.35
CA THR A 333 27.47 8.91 11.06
C THR A 333 27.83 10.39 11.01
N ASP A 334 26.86 11.26 10.72
CA ASP A 334 27.07 12.69 10.59
C ASP A 334 25.81 13.44 11.01
N VAL A 335 25.97 14.71 11.38
CA VAL A 335 24.85 15.61 11.65
C VAL A 335 25.12 17.02 11.16
N GLU A 336 24.10 17.64 10.58
CA GLU A 336 23.99 19.06 10.31
C GLU A 336 22.95 19.67 11.24
N MET A 337 23.33 20.73 11.96
CA MET A 337 22.47 21.42 12.92
C MET A 337 22.44 22.91 12.63
N SER A 338 21.26 23.51 12.73
CA SER A 338 21.06 24.96 12.76
C SER A 338 20.28 25.31 14.01
N LEU A 339 20.98 25.87 15.01
CA LEU A 339 20.42 26.17 16.33
C LEU A 339 19.66 27.50 16.31
N ALA A 340 18.67 27.64 17.19
CA ALA A 340 17.84 28.84 17.32
C ALA A 340 18.63 30.10 17.67
N ASN A 341 19.81 29.96 18.29
CA ASN A 341 20.70 31.09 18.59
C ASN A 341 21.51 31.58 17.37
N GLY A 342 21.38 30.93 16.20
CA GLY A 342 22.10 31.26 14.97
C GLY A 342 23.40 30.47 14.74
N THR A 343 23.80 29.61 15.69
CA THR A 343 24.97 28.73 15.53
C THR A 343 24.66 27.56 14.60
N THR A 344 25.57 27.24 13.69
CA THR A 344 25.49 26.04 12.83
C THR A 344 26.62 25.07 13.12
N TYR A 345 26.33 23.78 13.04
CA TYR A 345 27.29 22.70 13.19
C TYR A 345 27.14 21.72 12.04
N SER A 346 28.24 21.23 11.48
CA SER A 346 28.27 20.08 10.59
C SER A 346 29.44 19.20 10.99
N GLY A 347 29.23 17.90 11.21
CA GLY A 347 30.34 17.04 11.59
C GLY A 347 29.97 15.60 11.86
N ALA A 348 31.03 14.81 12.04
CA ALA A 348 30.94 13.38 12.27
C ALA A 348 30.32 13.04 13.63
N MET A 349 29.71 11.86 13.68
CA MET A 349 29.16 11.22 14.86
C MET A 349 29.71 9.81 15.00
N SER A 350 29.86 9.37 16.24
CA SER A 350 30.18 7.98 16.59
C SER A 350 29.58 7.63 17.94
N ASP A 351 28.97 6.45 18.07
CA ASP A 351 28.30 5.97 19.28
C ASP A 351 27.26 6.97 19.83
N GLY A 352 26.51 7.62 18.93
CA GLY A 352 25.52 8.65 19.27
C GLY A 352 26.10 9.99 19.76
N LYS A 353 27.43 10.19 19.66
CA LYS A 353 28.10 11.39 20.15
C LYS A 353 28.75 12.17 19.01
N LEU A 354 28.76 13.50 19.14
CA LEU A 354 29.49 14.42 18.26
C LEU A 354 31.01 14.20 18.43
N SER A 355 31.60 13.40 17.55
CA SER A 355 32.98 12.94 17.68
C SER A 355 33.61 12.79 16.31
N GLY A 356 34.82 13.31 16.14
CA GLY A 356 35.52 13.33 14.85
C GLY A 356 35.66 14.74 14.29
N GLN A 357 35.76 14.88 12.97
CA GLN A 357 35.90 16.19 12.33
C GLN A 357 34.56 16.95 12.34
N ALA A 358 34.62 18.25 12.64
CA ALA A 358 33.46 19.13 12.63
C ALA A 358 33.81 20.54 12.15
N GLN A 359 32.80 21.22 11.61
CA GLN A 359 32.76 22.63 11.24
C GLN A 359 31.67 23.29 12.08
N ILE A 360 32.03 24.33 12.82
CA ILE A 360 31.13 25.07 13.69
C ILE A 360 31.21 26.53 13.30
N LYS A 361 30.07 27.15 13.01
CA LYS A 361 29.93 28.60 12.85
C LYS A 361 29.08 29.12 13.99
N TYR A 362 29.66 29.93 14.85
CA TYR A 362 28.98 30.47 16.03
C TYR A 362 28.09 31.66 15.63
N SER A 363 27.10 31.96 16.47
CA SER A 363 26.20 33.11 16.30
C SER A 363 26.91 34.46 16.21
N ASN A 364 28.11 34.56 16.80
CA ASN A 364 28.96 35.74 16.73
C ASN A 364 29.86 35.78 15.48
N GLU A 365 29.63 34.89 14.50
CA GLU A 365 30.40 34.70 13.26
C GLU A 365 31.80 34.07 13.43
N ASP A 366 32.23 33.74 14.66
CA ASP A 366 33.44 32.96 14.87
C ASP A 366 33.28 31.56 14.26
N GLN A 367 34.40 30.93 13.92
CA GLN A 367 34.40 29.62 13.25
C GLN A 367 35.39 28.66 13.90
N TYR A 368 35.03 27.38 13.93
CA TYR A 368 35.93 26.29 14.29
C TYR A 368 35.88 25.20 13.21
N ASN A 369 37.05 24.74 12.78
CA ASN A 369 37.20 23.60 11.89
C ASN A 369 38.24 22.65 12.52
N GLY A 370 37.81 21.47 12.96
CA GLY A 370 38.75 20.52 13.58
C GLY A 370 38.07 19.38 14.30
N ASN A 371 38.85 18.65 15.10
CA ASN A 371 38.33 17.51 15.84
C ASN A 371 37.45 17.95 17.02
N VAL A 372 36.41 17.17 17.29
CA VAL A 372 35.55 17.28 18.47
C VAL A 372 35.44 15.93 19.17
N SER A 373 35.21 15.97 20.48
CA SER A 373 34.89 14.80 21.30
C SER A 373 33.75 15.18 22.24
N ASN A 374 32.64 14.46 22.15
CA ASN A 374 31.38 14.80 22.84
C ASN A 374 30.96 16.26 22.60
N GLY A 375 31.15 16.77 21.38
CA GLY A 375 30.82 18.14 20.98
C GLY A 375 31.83 19.21 21.41
N GLN A 376 32.82 18.86 22.24
CA GLN A 376 33.86 19.80 22.69
C GLN A 376 35.06 19.76 21.74
N LYS A 377 35.66 20.92 21.45
CA LYS A 377 36.90 21.01 20.66
C LYS A 377 37.99 20.18 21.33
N SER A 378 38.58 19.26 20.58
CA SER A 378 39.60 18.33 21.06
C SER A 378 40.59 18.05 19.93
N GLY A 379 41.79 17.53 20.24
CA GLY A 379 42.77 17.18 19.22
C GLY A 379 43.19 18.38 18.36
N GLN A 380 43.44 18.16 17.07
CA GLN A 380 43.85 19.23 16.15
C GLN A 380 42.65 20.00 15.60
N GLY A 381 42.76 21.32 15.54
CA GLY A 381 41.73 22.19 14.94
C GLY A 381 42.15 23.65 14.82
N THR A 382 41.40 24.37 13.99
CA THR A 382 41.56 25.81 13.74
C THR A 382 40.34 26.56 14.21
N TYR A 383 40.55 27.57 15.06
CA TYR A 383 39.51 28.53 15.45
C TYR A 383 39.83 29.89 14.83
N THR A 384 38.86 30.49 14.15
CA THR A 384 38.99 31.81 13.53
C THR A 384 38.00 32.75 14.21
N TRP A 385 38.51 33.81 14.81
CA TRP A 385 37.68 34.86 15.39
C TRP A 385 37.25 35.85 14.30
N THR A 386 36.08 36.43 14.46
CA THR A 386 35.54 37.51 13.60
C THR A 386 36.43 38.75 13.58
N SER A 387 37.27 38.92 14.61
CA SER A 387 38.31 39.95 14.66
C SER A 387 39.42 39.77 13.60
N GLY A 388 39.51 38.60 12.95
CA GLY A 388 40.58 38.22 12.03
C GLY A 388 41.76 37.51 12.69
N ALA A 389 41.76 37.34 14.02
CA ALA A 389 42.69 36.43 14.69
C ALA A 389 42.37 34.96 14.37
N SER A 390 43.34 34.07 14.50
CA SER A 390 43.08 32.62 14.46
C SER A 390 44.04 31.83 15.33
N TYR A 391 43.66 30.62 15.72
CA TYR A 391 44.52 29.66 16.39
C TYR A 391 44.43 28.33 15.67
N GLU A 392 45.58 27.78 15.32
CA GLU A 392 45.72 26.46 14.72
C GLU A 392 46.59 25.60 15.64
N GLY A 393 46.05 24.50 16.16
CA GLY A 393 46.83 23.61 17.02
C GLY A 393 45.99 22.65 17.85
N ASN A 394 46.58 22.21 18.97
CA ASN A 394 45.93 21.26 19.86
C ASN A 394 44.85 21.92 20.75
N TRP A 395 43.75 21.19 20.94
CA TRP A 395 42.60 21.51 21.75
C TRP A 395 42.30 20.38 22.74
N SER A 396 41.78 20.75 23.91
CA SER A 396 41.26 19.81 24.90
C SER A 396 40.22 20.55 25.76
N GLU A 397 39.04 19.95 25.92
CA GLU A 397 37.93 20.52 26.70
C GLU A 397 37.62 21.99 26.31
N ASP A 398 37.46 22.22 25.00
CA ASP A 398 37.20 23.54 24.39
C ASP A 398 38.31 24.59 24.53
N LYS A 399 39.48 24.21 25.04
CA LYS A 399 40.59 25.13 25.30
C LYS A 399 41.79 24.79 24.43
N MET A 400 42.49 25.83 23.96
CA MET A 400 43.83 25.72 23.40
C MET A 400 44.74 25.05 24.44
N ASN A 401 45.27 23.86 24.12
CA ASN A 401 45.99 23.02 25.07
C ASN A 401 46.94 22.07 24.33
N GLY A 402 48.24 22.19 24.60
CA GLY A 402 49.31 21.57 23.81
C GLY A 402 49.94 22.57 22.83
N ASP A 403 50.63 22.06 21.82
CA ASP A 403 51.33 22.93 20.86
C ASP A 403 50.36 23.52 19.82
N GLY A 404 50.60 24.78 19.43
CA GLY A 404 49.81 25.49 18.43
C GLY A 404 50.43 26.81 18.00
N THR A 405 49.78 27.46 17.04
CA THR A 405 50.12 28.80 16.55
C THR A 405 48.91 29.71 16.67
N TYR A 406 49.07 30.81 17.40
CA TYR A 406 48.11 31.91 17.46
C TYR A 406 48.52 33.00 16.47
N PHE A 407 47.65 33.33 15.53
CA PHE A 407 47.78 34.42 14.58
C PHE A 407 46.99 35.63 15.10
N TYR A 408 47.67 36.76 15.25
CA TYR A 408 47.01 38.01 15.64
C TYR A 408 46.24 38.60 14.44
N PRO A 409 45.21 39.42 14.67
CA PRO A 409 44.51 40.12 13.60
C PRO A 409 45.50 40.86 12.70
N SER A 410 45.39 40.64 11.39
CA SER A 410 46.34 41.18 10.40
C SER A 410 46.40 42.71 10.44
N ASP A 411 47.60 43.25 10.66
CA ASP A 411 47.98 44.63 10.37
C ASP A 411 49.06 44.70 9.27
N GLU A 412 49.04 43.73 8.34
CA GLU A 412 50.01 43.48 7.25
C GLU A 412 51.35 42.83 7.67
N LYS A 413 51.68 42.80 8.97
CA LYS A 413 52.99 42.31 9.44
C LYS A 413 53.05 40.81 9.76
N GLY A 414 51.91 40.14 9.91
CA GLY A 414 51.88 38.68 10.13
C GLY A 414 52.34 38.23 11.52
N TYR A 415 52.05 39.03 12.56
CA TYR A 415 52.33 38.67 13.95
C TYR A 415 51.74 37.30 14.31
N LYS A 416 52.56 36.42 14.88
CA LYS A 416 52.11 35.12 15.39
C LYS A 416 52.90 34.66 16.61
N LEU A 417 52.29 33.79 17.40
CA LEU A 417 52.90 33.14 18.55
C LEU A 417 52.79 31.63 18.37
N THR A 418 53.91 30.96 18.18
CA THR A 418 53.97 29.49 18.05
C THR A 418 54.60 28.89 19.29
N GLY A 419 53.98 27.88 19.91
CA GLY A 419 54.54 27.22 21.09
C GLY A 419 53.47 26.50 21.91
N SER A 420 53.74 26.31 23.19
CA SER A 420 52.85 25.56 24.07
C SER A 420 51.76 26.43 24.70
N PHE A 421 50.54 25.89 24.72
CA PHE A 421 49.35 26.48 25.31
C PHE A 421 48.80 25.56 26.40
N LYS A 422 48.23 26.14 27.46
CA LYS A 422 47.55 25.41 28.52
C LYS A 422 46.35 26.20 29.02
N ASN A 423 45.19 25.56 29.10
CA ASN A 423 43.94 26.18 29.55
C ASN A 423 43.60 27.47 28.78
N GLY A 424 43.77 27.45 27.46
CA GLY A 424 43.41 28.57 26.59
C GLY A 424 44.43 29.72 26.59
N LYS A 425 45.63 29.53 27.14
CA LYS A 425 46.63 30.59 27.28
C LYS A 425 48.03 30.10 26.93
N PRO A 426 48.89 30.94 26.34
CA PRO A 426 50.32 30.63 26.19
C PRO A 426 50.94 30.25 27.53
N ASN A 427 51.67 29.13 27.57
CA ASN A 427 52.25 28.58 28.78
C ASN A 427 53.45 27.69 28.44
N GLY A 428 54.63 28.02 28.94
CA GLY A 428 55.90 27.40 28.56
C GLY A 428 56.65 28.22 27.52
N GLU A 429 57.52 27.55 26.76
CA GLU A 429 58.34 28.18 25.73
C GLU A 429 57.52 28.44 24.46
N CYS A 430 57.68 29.63 23.88
CA CYS A 430 57.03 30.06 22.65
C CYS A 430 57.99 30.92 21.80
N GLN A 431 57.75 30.95 20.49
CA GLN A 431 58.37 31.85 19.54
C GLN A 431 57.37 32.93 19.13
N TYR A 432 57.67 34.19 19.47
CA TYR A 432 56.88 35.34 19.07
C TYR A 432 57.48 35.98 17.82
N TYR A 433 56.73 35.93 16.71
CA TYR A 433 57.13 36.46 15.42
C TYR A 433 56.61 37.87 15.24
N THR A 434 57.49 38.80 14.88
CA THR A 434 57.13 40.19 14.57
C THR A 434 56.94 40.46 13.08
N ASP A 435 57.44 39.54 12.26
CA ASP A 435 57.22 39.46 10.82
C ASP A 435 57.38 38.00 10.35
N SER A 436 57.49 37.76 9.04
CA SER A 436 57.65 36.41 8.48
C SER A 436 58.96 35.70 8.85
N SER A 437 59.95 36.41 9.37
CA SER A 437 61.33 35.94 9.61
C SER A 437 61.89 36.27 10.99
N THR A 438 61.54 37.44 11.55
CA THR A 438 62.02 37.91 12.85
C THR A 438 61.18 37.31 13.96
N HIS A 439 61.85 36.65 14.92
CA HIS A 439 61.20 36.09 16.10
C HIS A 439 62.05 36.23 17.35
N TYR A 440 61.38 36.21 18.49
CA TYR A 440 61.97 36.18 19.83
C TYR A 440 61.57 34.89 20.52
N GLN A 441 62.51 34.21 21.17
CA GLN A 441 62.16 33.15 22.10
C GLN A 441 61.59 33.80 23.37
N THR A 442 60.49 33.25 23.88
CA THR A 442 59.73 33.82 25.00
C THR A 442 59.24 32.73 25.93
N ASP A 443 59.30 32.99 27.24
CA ASP A 443 58.67 32.13 28.25
C ASP A 443 57.35 32.75 28.70
N TRP A 444 56.31 31.93 28.79
CA TRP A 444 54.97 32.35 29.18
C TRP A 444 54.49 31.59 30.41
N ALA A 445 53.82 32.30 31.32
CA ALA A 445 53.12 31.69 32.44
C ALA A 445 51.69 32.26 32.51
N ASN A 446 50.70 31.39 32.34
CA ASN A 446 49.28 31.73 32.40
C ASN A 446 48.90 32.92 31.50
N GLY A 447 49.44 32.96 30.27
CA GLY A 447 49.16 34.00 29.28
C GLY A 447 49.88 35.32 29.50
N LYS A 448 50.87 35.38 30.40
CA LYS A 448 51.78 36.52 30.53
C LYS A 448 53.19 36.09 30.13
N CYS A 449 53.81 36.87 29.24
CA CYS A 449 55.24 36.72 28.96
C CYS A 449 56.03 37.07 30.23
N VAL A 450 56.82 36.12 30.72
CA VAL A 450 57.66 36.28 31.91
C VAL A 450 59.12 36.52 31.57
N LYS A 451 59.55 36.16 30.35
CA LYS A 451 60.91 36.36 29.86
C LYS A 451 60.95 36.42 28.33
N ILE A 452 61.79 37.31 27.81
CA ILE A 452 62.12 37.43 26.38
C ILE A 452 63.62 37.19 26.27
N TYR A 453 64.02 36.34 25.34
CA TYR A 453 65.41 36.10 24.99
C TYR A 453 65.72 36.88 23.71
N GLU A 454 66.77 37.69 23.76
CA GLU A 454 67.27 38.48 22.62
C GLU A 454 68.08 37.63 21.64
#